data_AF-A0A3L8PQJ0-F1
#
_entry.id   AF-A0A3L8PQJ0-F1
#
_cell.length_a   1.000
_cell.length_b   1.000
_cell.length_c   1.000
_cell.angle_alpha   90.00
_cell.angle_beta   90.00
_cell.angle_gamma   90.00
#
_symmetry.space_group_name_H-M   'P 1'
#
loop_
_entity.id
_entity.type
_entity.pdbx_description
1 polymer ?
#
loop_
_entity_poly.entity_id
_entity_poly.type
_entity_poly.pdbx_seq_one_letter_code
_entity_poly.pdbx_strand_id
1 'polypeptide(L)'
;MVEVSSRCPSGHPNVVKTEPRLPDGTPFPTLYYLTCPRLAGAIGTLEASGLMAEWTARLAEDDELAAAYRRAHESYLAEREALGHVEEIDGISAGGMPTRVKCLHVLAGHALAKGPGVNPLGDETLRLLGDWWTGTSCAAE
;
A
#
# COMPACT_ATOMS: atom_id res chain seq x y z
N MET A 1 16.61 -3.31 -0.06
CA MET A 1 15.74 -2.33 -0.75
C MET A 1 16.09 -2.38 -2.22
N VAL A 2 15.11 -2.53 -3.10
CA VAL A 2 15.31 -2.61 -4.56
C VAL A 2 15.40 -1.20 -5.15
N GLU A 3 14.41 -0.35 -4.88
CA GLU A 3 14.34 1.01 -5.40
C GLU A 3 13.44 1.93 -4.54
N VAL A 4 13.51 3.25 -4.79
CA VAL A 4 12.53 4.21 -4.29
C VAL A 4 11.38 4.30 -5.29
N SER A 5 10.20 3.81 -4.92
CA SER A 5 9.03 3.77 -5.82
C SER A 5 8.21 5.05 -5.80
N SER A 6 8.31 5.86 -4.75
CA SER A 6 7.62 7.14 -4.68
C SER A 6 8.35 8.13 -3.77
N ARG A 7 8.19 9.42 -4.08
CA ARG A 7 8.71 10.54 -3.29
C ARG A 7 7.58 11.52 -3.01
N CYS A 8 7.61 12.13 -1.82
CA CYS A 8 6.69 13.22 -1.52
C CYS A 8 7.07 14.49 -2.30
N PRO A 9 6.20 15.52 -2.35
CA PRO A 9 6.50 16.79 -3.02
C PRO A 9 7.76 17.50 -2.51
N SER A 10 8.18 17.25 -1.27
CA SER A 10 9.46 17.75 -0.73
C SER A 10 10.69 16.93 -1.16
N GLY A 11 10.53 15.94 -2.04
CA GLY A 11 11.60 15.12 -2.60
C GLY A 11 12.04 13.90 -1.78
N HIS A 12 11.49 13.70 -0.57
CA HIS A 12 11.86 12.60 0.31
C HIS A 12 11.18 11.29 -0.09
N PRO A 13 11.86 10.13 0.00
CA PRO A 13 11.21 8.83 -0.22
C PRO A 13 10.04 8.64 0.73
N ASN A 14 8.86 8.37 0.19
CA ASN A 14 7.68 7.99 0.98
C ASN A 14 7.28 6.54 0.76
N VAL A 15 7.70 5.89 -0.33
CA VAL A 15 7.53 4.46 -0.58
C VAL A 15 8.79 3.88 -1.20
N VAL A 16 9.18 2.69 -0.74
CA VAL A 16 10.28 1.90 -1.31
C VAL A 16 9.78 0.53 -1.76
N LYS A 17 10.39 -0.01 -2.81
CA LYS A 17 10.23 -1.41 -3.23
C LYS A 17 11.24 -2.27 -2.49
N THR A 18 10.79 -3.36 -1.89
CA THR A 18 11.59 -4.26 -1.05
C THR A 18 11.74 -5.63 -1.68
N GLU A 19 12.75 -6.37 -1.24
CA GLU A 19 12.90 -7.78 -1.60
C GLU A 19 11.88 -8.62 -0.83
N PRO A 20 11.45 -9.77 -1.37
CA PRO A 20 10.46 -10.63 -0.73
C PRO A 20 11.03 -11.41 0.46
N ARG A 21 12.35 -11.30 0.73
CA ARG A 21 13.02 -11.78 1.95
C ARG A 21 13.90 -10.69 2.55
N LEU A 22 14.03 -10.72 3.87
CA LEU A 22 15.03 -9.94 4.61
C LEU A 22 16.43 -10.57 4.45
N PRO A 23 17.52 -9.86 4.81
CA PRO A 23 18.88 -10.40 4.70
C PRO A 23 19.13 -11.69 5.49
N ASP A 24 18.34 -11.95 6.53
CA ASP A 24 18.39 -13.18 7.33
C ASP A 24 17.54 -14.33 6.75
N GLY A 25 16.90 -14.11 5.59
CA GLY A 25 16.04 -15.08 4.90
C GLY A 25 14.57 -15.02 5.30
N THR A 26 14.19 -14.22 6.30
CA THR A 26 12.80 -14.10 6.77
C THR A 26 11.90 -13.60 5.64
N PRO A 27 10.74 -14.24 5.38
CA PRO A 27 9.76 -13.75 4.42
C PRO A 27 9.29 -12.33 4.75
N PHE A 28 9.31 -11.44 3.75
CA PHE A 28 8.83 -10.08 3.88
C PHE A 28 7.67 -9.84 2.89
N PRO A 29 6.40 -9.91 3.35
CA PRO A 29 5.24 -9.91 2.44
C PRO A 29 4.97 -8.55 1.79
N THR A 30 5.43 -7.48 2.40
CA THR A 30 5.20 -6.10 1.95
C THR A 30 6.25 -5.73 0.91
N LEU A 31 5.84 -5.63 -0.35
CA LEU A 31 6.66 -5.22 -1.51
C LEU A 31 6.79 -3.70 -1.59
N TYR A 32 5.73 -2.97 -1.25
CA TYR A 32 5.70 -1.50 -1.25
C TYR A 32 5.59 -1.00 0.19
N TYR A 33 6.73 -0.63 0.76
CA TYR A 33 6.83 -0.22 2.15
C TYR A 33 6.79 1.31 2.28
N LEU A 34 5.84 1.82 3.07
CA LEU A 34 5.74 3.24 3.40
C LEU A 34 6.86 3.64 4.37
N THR A 35 7.64 4.65 4.01
CA THR A 35 8.76 5.15 4.82
C THR A 35 8.49 6.49 5.48
N CYS A 36 7.46 7.22 5.04
CA CYS A 36 7.19 8.55 5.57
C CYS A 36 6.38 8.48 6.88
N PRO A 37 6.92 8.91 8.03
CA PRO A 37 6.23 8.80 9.32
C PRO A 37 4.98 9.70 9.40
N ARG A 38 5.00 10.86 8.74
CA ARG A 38 3.82 11.75 8.66
C ARG A 38 2.67 11.10 7.92
N LEU A 39 2.96 10.51 6.75
CA LEU A 39 1.96 9.79 5.97
C LEU A 39 1.43 8.58 6.74
N ALA A 40 2.31 7.81 7.39
CA ALA A 40 1.90 6.70 8.24
C ALA A 40 0.99 7.16 9.39
N GLY A 41 1.35 8.24 10.09
CA GLY A 41 0.52 8.80 11.16
C GLY A 41 -0.87 9.25 10.67
N ALA A 42 -0.93 9.92 9.51
CA ALA A 42 -2.19 10.35 8.92
C ALA A 42 -3.07 9.17 8.49
N ILE A 43 -2.47 8.11 7.93
CA ILE A 43 -3.17 6.86 7.61
C ILE A 43 -3.68 6.18 8.87
N GLY A 44 -2.89 6.16 9.96
CA GLY A 44 -3.31 5.60 11.24
C GLY A 44 -4.58 6.25 11.78
N THR A 45 -4.75 7.55 11.60
CA THR A 45 -6.00 8.26 11.96
C THR A 45 -7.20 7.76 11.14
N LEU A 46 -7.02 7.49 9.85
CA LEU A 46 -8.08 6.89 9.01
C LEU A 46 -8.38 5.43 9.39
N GLU A 47 -7.36 4.65 9.71
CA GLU A 47 -7.56 3.26 10.15
C GLU A 47 -8.39 3.18 11.44
N ALA A 48 -8.22 4.16 12.34
CA ALA A 48 -8.98 4.25 13.59
C ALA A 48 -10.46 4.64 13.41
N SER A 49 -10.88 5.13 12.24
CA SER A 49 -12.27 5.59 12.02
C SER A 49 -13.25 4.47 11.64
N GLY A 50 -12.78 3.22 11.48
CA GLY A 50 -13.61 2.08 11.09
C GLY A 50 -13.73 1.86 9.58
N LEU A 51 -13.09 2.69 8.75
CA LEU A 51 -13.16 2.62 7.29
C LEU A 51 -12.78 1.26 6.71
N MET A 52 -11.83 0.54 7.33
CA MET A 52 -11.40 -0.77 6.83
C MET A 52 -12.54 -1.82 6.87
N ALA A 53 -13.38 -1.79 7.90
CA ALA A 53 -14.53 -2.69 7.99
C ALA A 53 -15.61 -2.30 6.98
N GLU A 54 -15.89 -1.01 6.85
CA GLU A 54 -16.83 -0.46 5.85
C GLU A 54 -16.42 -0.84 4.42
N TRP A 55 -15.15 -0.62 4.06
CA TRP A 55 -14.67 -0.94 2.72
C TRP A 55 -14.58 -2.43 2.45
N THR A 56 -14.36 -3.24 3.49
CA THR A 56 -14.47 -4.70 3.38
C THR A 56 -15.92 -5.11 3.07
N ALA A 57 -16.91 -4.50 3.71
CA ALA A 57 -18.32 -4.76 3.38
C ALA A 57 -18.66 -4.28 1.96
N ARG A 58 -18.18 -3.10 1.57
CA ARG A 58 -18.38 -2.56 0.21
C ARG A 58 -17.81 -3.47 -0.88
N LEU A 59 -16.67 -4.13 -0.65
CA LEU A 59 -16.11 -5.13 -1.59
C LEU A 59 -17.04 -6.32 -1.85
N ALA A 60 -17.99 -6.62 -0.96
CA ALA A 60 -18.97 -7.69 -1.16
C ALA A 60 -20.21 -7.24 -1.93
N GLU A 61 -20.41 -5.92 -2.09
CA GLU A 61 -21.60 -5.32 -2.69
C GLU A 61 -21.31 -4.66 -4.06
N ASP A 62 -20.05 -4.27 -4.29
CA ASP A 62 -19.59 -3.57 -5.49
C ASP A 62 -18.67 -4.48 -6.32
N ASP A 63 -19.25 -5.15 -7.32
CA ASP A 63 -18.55 -6.08 -8.20
C ASP A 63 -17.45 -5.40 -9.03
N GLU A 64 -17.63 -4.13 -9.42
CA GLU A 64 -16.64 -3.38 -10.18
C GLU A 64 -15.42 -3.06 -9.32
N LEU A 65 -15.64 -2.61 -8.09
CA LEU A 65 -14.59 -2.41 -7.10
C LEU A 65 -13.85 -3.70 -6.80
N ALA A 66 -14.59 -4.80 -6.54
CA ALA A 66 -14.00 -6.10 -6.27
C ALA A 66 -13.13 -6.60 -7.43
N ALA A 67 -13.59 -6.43 -8.68
CA ALA A 67 -12.83 -6.78 -9.86
C ALA A 67 -11.56 -5.92 -10.00
N ALA A 68 -11.65 -4.61 -9.76
CA ALA A 68 -10.49 -3.71 -9.79
C ALA A 68 -9.46 -4.06 -8.69
N TYR A 69 -9.93 -4.33 -7.48
CA TYR A 69 -9.09 -4.71 -6.35
C TYR A 69 -8.43 -6.08 -6.56
N ARG A 70 -9.09 -7.01 -7.25
CA ARG A 70 -8.50 -8.28 -7.69
C ARG A 70 -7.42 -8.11 -8.75
N ARG A 71 -7.61 -7.22 -9.73
CA ARG A 71 -6.53 -6.90 -10.69
C ARG A 71 -5.31 -6.29 -10.00
N ALA A 72 -5.53 -5.42 -9.00
CA ALA A 72 -4.46 -4.86 -8.17
C ALA A 72 -3.69 -5.97 -7.42
N HIS A 73 -4.42 -6.93 -6.86
CA HIS A 73 -3.88 -8.11 -6.20
C HIS A 73 -2.97 -8.94 -7.13
N GLU A 74 -3.48 -9.29 -8.31
CA GLU A 74 -2.76 -10.12 -9.29
C GLU A 74 -1.49 -9.42 -9.80
N SER A 75 -1.59 -8.12 -10.11
CA SER A 75 -0.42 -7.31 -10.50
C SER A 75 0.64 -7.29 -9.40
N TYR A 76 0.23 -7.14 -8.14
CA TYR A 76 1.14 -7.13 -7.00
C TYR A 76 1.88 -8.47 -6.87
N LEU A 77 1.15 -9.59 -6.97
CA LEU A 77 1.74 -10.93 -6.89
C LEU A 77 2.75 -11.16 -8.02
N ALA A 78 2.38 -10.83 -9.26
CA ALA A 78 3.26 -10.98 -10.42
C ALA A 78 4.56 -10.18 -10.27
N GLU A 79 4.48 -8.95 -9.75
CA GLU A 79 5.67 -8.12 -9.52
C GLU A 79 6.57 -8.65 -8.41
N ARG A 80 5.98 -9.24 -7.36
CA ARG A 80 6.79 -9.86 -6.30
C ARG A 80 7.45 -11.13 -6.78
N GLU A 81 6.71 -11.97 -7.51
CA GLU A 81 7.22 -13.21 -8.08
C GLU A 81 8.42 -12.95 -9.00
N ALA A 82 8.39 -11.87 -9.77
CA ALA A 82 9.51 -11.43 -10.60
C ALA A 82 10.78 -11.06 -9.83
N LEU A 83 10.68 -10.71 -8.54
CA LEU A 83 11.85 -10.48 -7.67
C LEU A 83 12.36 -11.75 -7.01
N GLY A 84 11.51 -12.76 -6.83
CA GLY A 84 11.85 -14.02 -6.22
C GLY A 84 10.66 -14.70 -5.57
N HIS A 85 10.52 -16.00 -5.85
CA HIS A 85 9.49 -16.83 -5.26
C HIS A 85 9.73 -17.05 -3.76
N VAL A 86 8.67 -16.94 -2.95
CA VAL A 86 8.68 -17.18 -1.51
C VAL A 86 7.42 -17.95 -1.13
N GLU A 87 7.57 -19.26 -0.97
CA GLU A 87 6.50 -20.22 -0.66
C GLU A 87 5.64 -19.79 0.53
N GLU A 88 6.26 -19.27 1.60
CA GLU A 88 5.58 -18.92 2.86
C GLU A 88 4.55 -17.78 2.71
N ILE A 89 4.64 -17.01 1.63
CA ILE A 89 3.75 -15.87 1.33
C ILE A 89 3.14 -15.97 -0.05
N ASP A 90 3.15 -17.16 -0.67
CA ASP A 90 2.52 -17.37 -1.96
C ASP A 90 1.03 -17.02 -1.91
N GLY A 91 0.54 -16.35 -2.95
CA GLY A 91 -0.82 -15.80 -3.02
C GLY A 91 -1.13 -14.67 -2.01
N ILE A 92 -0.24 -14.32 -1.09
CA ILE A 92 -0.49 -13.27 -0.08
C ILE A 92 0.00 -11.92 -0.59
N SER A 93 -0.90 -11.00 -0.93
CA SER A 93 -0.53 -9.63 -1.34
C SER A 93 -0.72 -8.57 -0.23
N ALA A 94 -0.66 -7.28 -0.59
CA ALA A 94 -0.86 -6.17 0.32
C ALA A 94 -2.28 -6.06 0.91
N GLY A 95 -2.38 -5.64 2.17
CA GLY A 95 -3.58 -4.96 2.69
C GLY A 95 -4.85 -5.78 2.80
N GLY A 96 -4.82 -7.09 2.56
CA GLY A 96 -5.99 -7.98 2.68
C GLY A 96 -6.63 -8.30 1.35
N MET A 97 -6.05 -7.76 0.29
CA MET A 97 -6.42 -8.07 -1.08
C MET A 97 -6.46 -9.59 -1.32
N PRO A 98 -7.40 -10.06 -2.16
CA PRO A 98 -8.36 -9.25 -2.91
C PRO A 98 -9.74 -9.13 -2.24
N THR A 99 -9.96 -9.68 -1.06
CA THR A 99 -11.32 -9.85 -0.49
C THR A 99 -11.62 -9.01 0.74
N ARG A 100 -10.60 -8.37 1.34
CA ARG A 100 -10.79 -7.53 2.53
C ARG A 100 -9.77 -6.41 2.62
N VAL A 101 -10.00 -5.51 3.57
CA VAL A 101 -9.10 -4.41 3.91
C VAL A 101 -8.63 -4.62 5.36
N LYS A 102 -7.34 -4.95 5.54
CA LYS A 102 -6.69 -5.13 6.86
C LYS A 102 -5.74 -3.99 7.23
N CYS A 103 -5.25 -3.23 6.25
CA CYS A 103 -4.31 -2.14 6.50
C CYS A 103 -4.27 -1.18 5.30
N LEU A 104 -4.54 0.10 5.53
CA LEU A 104 -4.52 1.16 4.55
C LEU A 104 -3.10 1.59 4.19
N HIS A 105 -2.12 1.42 5.09
CA HIS A 105 -0.72 1.76 4.84
C HIS A 105 -0.19 1.09 3.57
N VAL A 106 -0.36 -0.22 3.48
CA VAL A 106 0.14 -1.01 2.36
C VAL A 106 -0.68 -0.79 1.08
N LEU A 107 -1.96 -0.40 1.17
CA LEU A 107 -2.77 -0.04 0.00
C LEU A 107 -2.35 1.32 -0.56
N ALA A 108 -2.16 2.32 0.30
CA ALA A 108 -1.64 3.63 -0.06
C ALA A 108 -0.22 3.53 -0.62
N GLY A 109 0.63 2.71 -0.01
CA GLY A 109 1.98 2.42 -0.52
C GLY A 109 1.95 1.83 -1.93
N HIS A 110 1.07 0.85 -2.17
CA HIS A 110 0.88 0.27 -3.50
C HIS A 110 0.40 1.30 -4.52
N ALA A 111 -0.62 2.11 -4.18
CA ALA A 111 -1.13 3.17 -5.05
C ALA A 111 -0.06 4.23 -5.40
N LEU A 112 0.70 4.69 -4.40
CA LEU A 112 1.79 5.65 -4.62
C LEU A 112 2.92 5.11 -5.51
N ALA A 113 3.21 3.81 -5.42
CA ALA A 113 4.25 3.17 -6.22
C ALA A 113 3.83 2.93 -7.67
N LYS A 114 2.56 2.59 -7.91
CA LYS A 114 2.06 2.22 -9.25
C LYS A 114 1.40 3.38 -10.00
N GLY A 115 0.97 4.39 -9.27
CA GLY A 115 0.20 5.51 -9.78
C GLY A 115 -1.32 5.29 -9.73
N PRO A 116 -2.10 6.35 -10.02
CA PRO A 116 -3.55 6.33 -9.91
C PRO A 116 -4.22 5.28 -10.79
N GLY A 117 -5.30 4.68 -10.29
CA GLY A 117 -6.15 3.72 -11.01
C GLY A 117 -5.71 2.26 -10.86
N VAL A 118 -4.56 2.00 -10.22
CA VAL A 118 -4.06 0.62 -10.04
C VAL A 118 -4.63 -0.03 -8.80
N ASN A 119 -4.70 0.69 -7.67
CA ASN A 119 -5.27 0.18 -6.43
C ASN A 119 -6.40 1.12 -5.97
N PRO A 120 -7.67 0.80 -6.24
CA PRO A 120 -8.77 1.75 -6.05
C PRO A 120 -8.94 2.21 -4.60
N LEU A 121 -8.75 1.31 -3.62
CA LEU A 121 -8.85 1.65 -2.20
C LEU A 121 -7.58 2.36 -1.69
N GLY A 122 -6.42 2.10 -2.30
CA GLY A 122 -5.22 2.89 -2.07
C GLY A 122 -5.37 4.32 -2.56
N ASP A 123 -5.91 4.50 -3.76
CA ASP A 123 -6.22 5.82 -4.35
C ASP A 123 -7.25 6.58 -3.50
N GLU A 124 -8.30 5.89 -3.04
CA GLU A 124 -9.30 6.48 -2.17
C GLU A 124 -8.73 6.90 -0.81
N THR A 125 -7.81 6.10 -0.24
CA THR A 125 -7.07 6.48 0.97
C THR A 125 -6.30 7.79 0.75
N LEU A 126 -5.53 7.89 -0.34
CA LEU A 126 -4.75 9.09 -0.65
C LEU A 126 -5.65 10.31 -0.87
N ARG A 127 -6.82 10.12 -1.53
CA ARG A 127 -7.81 11.18 -1.71
C ARG A 127 -8.37 11.68 -0.38
N LEU A 128 -8.69 10.78 0.56
CA LEU A 128 -9.19 11.16 1.89
C LEU A 128 -8.15 11.91 2.72
N LEU A 129 -6.87 11.55 2.58
CA LEU A 129 -5.77 12.25 3.25
C LEU A 129 -5.54 13.67 2.69
N GLY A 130 -5.88 13.90 1.43
CA GLY A 130 -5.65 15.16 0.73
C GLY A 130 -4.16 15.55 0.74
N ASP A 131 -3.91 16.84 0.95
CA ASP A 131 -2.56 17.41 0.92
C ASP A 131 -1.81 17.18 2.25
N TRP A 132 -1.69 15.92 2.69
CA TRP A 132 -1.05 15.52 3.96
C TRP A 132 0.39 16.04 4.13
N TRP A 133 1.04 16.43 3.03
CA TRP A 133 2.38 17.00 2.98
C TRP A 133 2.44 18.50 3.29
N THR A 134 1.31 19.21 3.30
CA THR A 134 1.28 20.67 3.57
C THR A 134 1.60 20.98 5.04
N GLY A 135 2.08 22.19 5.31
CA GLY A 135 2.17 22.74 6.68
C GLY A 135 3.46 22.50 7.48
N THR A 136 4.43 21.69 7.03
CA THR A 136 5.74 21.54 7.71
C THR A 136 6.78 20.95 6.76
N SER A 137 8.04 21.39 6.86
CA SER A 137 9.13 20.73 6.13
C SER A 137 9.30 19.28 6.62
N CYS A 138 9.64 18.34 5.74
CA CYS A 138 9.97 16.96 6.15
C CYS A 138 11.33 16.85 6.85
N ALA A 139 12.15 17.91 6.81
CA ALA A 139 13.30 18.02 7.69
C ALA A 139 12.74 18.23 9.10
N ALA A 140 12.84 17.19 9.92
CA ALA A 140 12.62 17.34 11.35
C ALA A 140 13.63 18.36 11.89
N GLU A 141 13.16 19.22 12.79
CA GLU A 141 13.99 19.88 13.80
C GLU A 141 14.67 18.84 14.70
#